data_AF-A0A5I0D5K4-F1
#
_entry.id   AF-A0A5I0D5K4-F1
#
_cell.length_a   1.000
_cell.length_b   1.000
_cell.length_c   1.000
_cell.angle_alpha   90.00
_cell.angle_beta   90.00
_cell.angle_gamma   90.00
#
_symmetry.space_group_name_H-M   'P 1'
#
loop_
_entity.id
_entity.type
_entity.pdbx_description
1 polymer ?
#
loop_
_entity_poly.entity_id
_entity_poly.type
_entity_poly.pdbx_seq_one_letter_code
_entity_poly.pdbx_strand_id
1 'polypeptide(L)'
;MKYIIFTIRIIWLMLSALILVFSIYRLSLLDSVRDVSELISIMSYGMMMISFPIGIVSFLVLMFIGSISSIIDLSINNKYIITVRIWFFFLSGGYIQWFVLINKLRKKE
;
A
#
# COMPACT_ATOMS: atom_id res chain seq x y z
N MET A 1 10.30 24.41 -6.67
CA MET A 1 9.24 23.42 -6.34
C MET A 1 9.22 22.17 -7.22
N LYS A 2 9.35 22.25 -8.55
CA LYS A 2 9.26 21.06 -9.44
C LYS A 2 10.24 19.93 -9.06
N TYR A 3 11.50 20.26 -8.79
CA TYR A 3 12.51 19.28 -8.38
C TYR A 3 12.22 18.63 -7.02
N ILE A 4 11.73 19.39 -6.04
CA ILE A 4 11.37 18.87 -4.71
C ILE A 4 10.24 17.82 -4.83
N ILE A 5 9.18 18.12 -5.58
CA ILE A 5 8.08 17.17 -5.80
C ILE A 5 8.56 15.92 -6.54
N PHE A 6 9.46 16.09 -7.51
CA PHE A 6 10.06 14.98 -8.24
C PHE A 6 10.89 14.08 -7.31
N THR A 7 11.73 14.66 -6.45
CA THR A 7 12.50 13.93 -5.45
C THR A 7 11.59 13.17 -4.47
N ILE A 8 10.52 13.80 -3.98
CA ILE A 8 9.56 13.14 -3.08
C ILE A 8 8.89 11.94 -3.76
N ARG A 9 8.52 12.06 -5.05
CA ARG A 9 7.95 10.94 -5.83
C ARG A 9 8.91 9.76 -5.93
N ILE A 10 10.20 10.03 -6.20
CA ILE A 10 11.23 8.99 -6.29
C ILE A 10 11.42 8.33 -4.93
N ILE A 11 11.54 9.11 -3.85
CA ILE A 11 11.68 8.60 -2.49
C ILE A 11 10.47 7.73 -2.12
N TRP A 12 9.25 8.19 -2.41
CA TRP A 12 8.03 7.42 -2.18
C TRP A 12 8.02 6.09 -2.96
N LEU A 13 8.37 6.10 -4.24
CA LEU A 13 8.46 4.87 -5.06
C LEU A 13 9.51 3.89 -4.52
N MET A 14 10.70 4.40 -4.16
CA MET A 14 11.77 3.59 -3.58
C MET A 14 11.35 2.96 -2.27
N LEU A 15 10.75 3.74 -1.36
CA LEU A 15 10.25 3.23 -0.08
C LEU A 15 9.15 2.18 -0.27
N SER A 16 8.21 2.43 -1.18
CA SER A 16 7.16 1.46 -1.51
C SER A 16 7.74 0.13 -2.03
N ALA A 17 8.73 0.19 -2.92
CA ALA A 17 9.40 -1.00 -3.43
C ALA A 17 10.20 -1.73 -2.33
N LEU A 18 10.92 -0.99 -1.48
CA LEU A 18 11.66 -1.56 -0.35
C LEU A 18 10.75 -2.28 0.63
N ILE A 19 9.59 -1.69 0.96
CA ILE A 19 8.58 -2.31 1.81
C ILE A 19 8.14 -3.65 1.20
N LEU A 20 7.82 -3.69 -0.10
CA LEU A 20 7.41 -4.93 -0.75
C LEU A 20 8.49 -6.00 -0.71
N VAL A 21 9.73 -5.64 -1.07
CA VAL A 21 10.86 -6.58 -1.09
C VAL A 21 11.10 -7.16 0.30
N PHE A 22 11.11 -6.30 1.33
CA PHE A 22 11.28 -6.72 2.72
C PHE A 22 10.13 -7.62 3.17
N SER A 23 8.89 -7.28 2.85
CA SER A 23 7.72 -8.09 3.17
C SER A 23 7.78 -9.46 2.50
N ILE A 24 8.10 -9.55 1.20
CA ILE A 24 8.22 -10.84 0.51
C ILE A 24 9.33 -11.70 1.12
N TYR A 25 10.51 -11.11 1.36
CA TYR A 25 11.64 -11.81 1.97
C TYR A 25 11.30 -12.34 3.38
N ARG A 26 10.63 -11.53 4.21
CA ARG A 26 10.20 -12.00 5.53
C ARG A 26 9.14 -13.09 5.39
N LEU A 27 8.19 -12.95 4.47
CA LEU A 27 7.10 -13.90 4.24
C LEU A 27 7.59 -15.29 3.83
N SER A 28 8.75 -15.38 3.15
CA SER A 28 9.38 -16.66 2.80
C SER A 28 10.02 -17.39 3.98
N LEU A 29 10.26 -16.70 5.10
CA LEU A 29 10.81 -17.26 6.33
C LEU A 29 9.74 -17.58 7.39
N LEU A 30 8.50 -17.19 7.13
CA LEU A 30 7.39 -17.25 8.09
C LEU A 30 6.44 -18.39 7.76
N ASP A 31 6.27 -19.34 8.69
CA ASP A 31 5.34 -20.47 8.52
C ASP A 31 4.03 -20.30 9.29
N SER A 32 4.00 -19.47 10.34
CA SER A 32 2.80 -19.27 11.16
C SER A 32 1.83 -18.26 10.53
N VAL A 33 0.53 -18.59 10.55
CA VAL A 33 -0.53 -17.72 10.02
C VAL A 33 -0.60 -16.39 10.78
N ARG A 34 -0.32 -16.41 12.09
CA ARG A 34 -0.32 -15.23 12.95
C ARG A 34 0.75 -14.23 12.53
N ASP A 35 1.97 -14.71 12.37
CA ASP A 35 3.10 -13.83 12.04
C ASP A 35 2.98 -13.28 10.61
N VAL A 36 2.37 -14.05 9.69
CA VAL A 36 2.00 -13.57 8.35
C VAL A 36 1.00 -12.40 8.44
N SER A 37 -0.03 -12.51 9.28
CA SER A 37 -1.02 -11.44 9.48
C SER A 37 -0.40 -10.19 10.10
N GLU A 38 0.51 -10.34 11.06
CA GLU A 38 1.24 -9.23 11.68
C GLU A 38 2.15 -8.53 10.67
N LEU A 39 2.87 -9.30 9.85
CA LEU A 39 3.71 -8.74 8.78
C LEU A 39 2.89 -7.94 7.76
N ILE A 40 1.73 -8.47 7.33
CA ILE A 40 0.81 -7.77 6.43
C ILE A 40 0.31 -6.48 7.07
N SER A 41 0.03 -6.49 8.38
CA SER A 41 -0.41 -5.31 9.13
C SER A 41 0.69 -4.24 9.17
N ILE A 42 1.94 -4.64 9.46
CA ILE A 42 3.11 -3.73 9.47
C ILE A 42 3.35 -3.13 8.08
N MET A 43 3.30 -3.96 7.03
CA MET A 43 3.43 -3.52 5.64
C MET A 43 2.34 -2.49 5.28
N SER A 44 1.08 -2.81 5.61
CA SER A 44 -0.07 -1.94 5.35
C SER A 44 0.07 -0.60 6.06
N TYR A 45 0.52 -0.60 7.32
CA TYR A 45 0.78 0.62 8.08
C TYR A 45 1.90 1.45 7.46
N GLY A 46 3.02 0.83 7.07
CA GLY A 46 4.12 1.51 6.40
C GLY A 46 3.67 2.17 5.09
N MET A 47 2.92 1.43 4.27
CA MET A 47 2.36 1.93 3.01
C MET A 47 1.34 3.06 3.20
N MET A 48 0.51 2.97 4.24
CA MET A 48 -0.44 4.01 4.63
C MET A 48 0.29 5.30 5.01
N MET A 49 1.34 5.21 5.83
CA MET A 49 2.11 6.36 6.31
C MET A 49 2.81 7.11 5.18
N ILE A 50 3.50 6.41 4.27
CA ILE A 50 4.18 7.06 3.15
C ILE A 50 3.22 7.65 2.10
N SER A 51 1.95 7.22 2.15
CA SER A 51 0.90 7.67 1.23
C SER A 51 -0.10 8.59 1.92
N PHE A 52 0.23 9.18 3.07
CA PHE A 52 -0.69 10.07 3.78
C PHE A 52 -0.96 11.36 2.97
N PRO A 53 -2.21 11.86 2.89
CA PRO A 53 -3.41 11.36 3.57
C PRO A 53 -4.23 10.31 2.80
N ILE A 54 -4.01 10.14 1.48
CA ILE A 54 -4.84 9.23 0.66
C ILE A 54 -4.67 7.76 1.08
N GLY A 55 -3.55 7.42 1.73
CA GLY A 55 -3.32 6.13 2.35
C GLY A 55 -4.40 5.76 3.37
N ILE A 56 -4.89 6.71 4.18
CA ILE A 56 -5.96 6.46 5.15
C ILE A 56 -7.27 6.14 4.43
N VAL A 57 -7.61 6.93 3.41
CA VAL A 57 -8.80 6.68 2.58
C VAL A 57 -8.71 5.31 1.92
N SER A 58 -7.54 4.95 1.41
CA SER A 58 -7.27 3.64 0.81
C SER A 58 -7.46 2.52 1.85
N PHE A 59 -6.94 2.69 3.07
CA PHE A 59 -7.14 1.72 4.14
C PHE A 59 -8.61 1.50 4.49
N LEU A 60 -9.40 2.58 4.60
CA LEU A 60 -10.83 2.48 4.87
C LEU A 60 -11.58 1.72 3.76
N VAL A 61 -11.26 2.01 2.50
CA VAL A 61 -11.83 1.29 1.35
C VAL A 61 -11.43 -0.19 1.38
N LEU A 62 -10.18 -0.49 1.71
CA LEU A 62 -9.68 -1.87 1.78
C LEU A 62 -10.35 -2.66 2.90
N MET A 63 -10.58 -2.04 4.07
CA MET A 63 -11.38 -2.66 5.14
C MET A 63 -12.81 -2.93 4.71
N PHE A 64 -13.45 -1.99 4.01
CA PHE A 64 -14.81 -2.18 3.49
C PHE A 64 -14.89 -3.33 2.48
N ILE A 65 -13.94 -3.41 1.54
CA ILE A 65 -13.84 -4.51 0.58
C ILE A 65 -13.59 -5.85 1.29
N GLY A 66 -12.72 -5.87 2.29
CA GLY A 66 -12.44 -7.07 3.10
C GLY A 66 -13.69 -7.61 3.78
N SER A 67 -14.49 -6.73 4.38
CA SER A 67 -15.76 -7.08 5.03
C SER A 67 -16.81 -7.60 4.03
N ILE A 68 -16.81 -7.14 2.79
CA ILE A 68 -17.70 -7.68 1.75
C ILE A 68 -17.18 -9.03 1.23
N SER A 69 -15.86 -9.16 1.06
CA SER A 69 -15.23 -10.39 0.58
C SER A 69 -15.47 -11.57 1.52
N SER A 70 -15.50 -11.35 2.83
CA SER A 70 -15.80 -12.39 3.82
C SER A 70 -17.25 -12.87 3.76
N ILE A 71 -18.18 -12.04 3.28
CA ILE A 71 -19.59 -12.41 3.09
C ILE A 71 -19.76 -13.29 1.83
N ILE A 72 -18.91 -13.11 0.82
CA ILE A 72 -19.03 -13.76 -0.51
C ILE A 72 -18.11 -15.01 -0.62
N ASP A 73 -17.37 -15.35 0.43
CA ASP A 73 -16.49 -16.54 0.51
C ASP A 73 -15.40 -16.61 -0.59
N LEU A 74 -14.99 -15.45 -1.13
CA LEU A 74 -13.86 -15.31 -2.06
C LEU A 74 -12.53 -15.41 -1.29
N SER A 75 -12.19 -16.60 -0.80
CA SER A 75 -10.95 -16.84 -0.06
C SER A 75 -9.77 -17.09 -1.01
N ILE A 76 -8.92 -16.09 -1.18
CA ILE A 76 -7.61 -16.28 -1.79
C ILE A 76 -6.68 -16.76 -0.70
N ASN A 77 -6.27 -18.03 -0.75
CA ASN A 77 -5.53 -18.65 0.35
C ASN A 77 -4.01 -18.42 0.29
N ASN A 78 -3.50 -17.83 -0.80
CA ASN A 78 -2.05 -17.65 -0.98
C ASN A 78 -1.56 -16.34 -0.35
N LYS A 79 -0.76 -16.47 0.72
CA LYS A 79 -0.16 -15.35 1.48
C LYS A 79 0.61 -14.34 0.60
N TYR A 80 1.30 -14.79 -0.44
CA TYR A 80 2.04 -13.92 -1.36
C TYR A 80 1.09 -13.07 -2.21
N ILE A 81 0.01 -13.66 -2.72
CA ILE A 81 -0.98 -12.96 -3.55
C ILE A 81 -1.70 -11.89 -2.73
N ILE A 82 -2.09 -12.21 -1.50
CA ILE A 82 -2.71 -11.25 -0.58
C ILE A 82 -1.77 -10.07 -0.34
N THR A 83 -0.50 -10.35 -0.03
CA THR A 83 0.52 -9.33 0.27
C THR A 83 0.72 -8.38 -0.91
N VAL A 84 0.93 -8.92 -2.11
CA VAL A 84 1.10 -8.12 -3.34
C VAL A 84 -0.16 -7.31 -3.65
N ARG A 85 -1.35 -7.89 -3.48
CA ARG A 85 -2.62 -7.18 -3.71
C ARG A 85 -2.79 -5.98 -2.78
N ILE A 86 -2.58 -6.17 -1.47
CA ILE A 86 -2.72 -5.09 -0.49
C ILE A 86 -1.68 -3.99 -0.77
N TRP A 87 -0.43 -4.38 -1.02
CA TRP A 87 0.62 -3.43 -1.40
C TRP A 87 0.26 -2.63 -2.65
N PHE A 88 -0.19 -3.31 -3.71
CA PHE A 88 -0.57 -2.67 -4.97
C PHE A 88 -1.74 -1.70 -4.79
N PHE A 89 -2.71 -2.05 -3.94
CA PHE A 89 -3.83 -1.19 -3.60
C PHE A 89 -3.34 0.12 -2.98
N PHE A 90 -2.48 0.06 -1.96
CA PHE A 90 -1.91 1.27 -1.35
C PHE A 90 -1.01 2.06 -2.29
N LEU A 91 -0.21 1.37 -3.13
CA LEU A 91 0.59 2.01 -4.16
C LEU A 91 -0.28 2.84 -5.10
N SER A 92 -1.43 2.31 -5.51
CA SER A 92 -2.38 3.03 -6.37
C SER A 92 -2.94 4.29 -5.68
N GLY A 93 -3.23 4.22 -4.37
CA GLY A 93 -3.63 5.37 -3.57
C GLY A 93 -2.55 6.45 -3.51
N GLY A 94 -1.31 6.07 -3.19
CA GLY A 94 -0.18 7.01 -3.20
C GLY A 94 0.13 7.57 -4.60
N TYR A 95 -0.08 6.79 -5.66
CA TYR A 95 0.06 7.27 -7.03
C TYR A 95 -0.94 8.40 -7.33
N ILE A 96 -2.21 8.22 -6.98
CA ILE A 96 -3.25 9.26 -7.15
C ILE A 96 -2.86 10.54 -6.40
N GLN A 97 -2.33 10.40 -5.18
CA GLN A 97 -1.82 11.54 -4.42
C GLN A 97 -0.72 12.30 -5.17
N TRP A 98 0.37 11.60 -5.49
CA TRP A 98 1.58 12.26 -5.96
C TRP A 98 1.48 12.72 -7.42
N PHE A 99 0.77 11.97 -8.27
CA PHE A 99 0.74 12.19 -9.72
C PHE A 99 -0.56 12.83 -10.22
N VAL A 100 -1.68 12.70 -9.52
CA VAL A 100 -2.95 13.30 -9.96
C VAL A 100 -3.25 14.56 -9.16
N LEU A 101 -3.38 14.44 -7.83
CA LEU A 101 -3.84 15.53 -6.98
C LEU A 101 -2.82 16.67 -6.92
N ILE A 102 -1.55 16.38 -6.62
CA ILE A 102 -0.50 17.42 -6.54
C ILE A 102 -0.28 18.10 -7.90
N ASN A 103 -0.34 17.34 -8.99
CA ASN A 103 -0.24 17.93 -10.33
C ASN A 103 -1.44 18.84 -10.66
N LYS A 104 -2.65 18.49 -10.20
CA LYS A 104 -3.86 19.30 -10.39
C LYS A 104 -3.82 20.59 -9.57
N LEU A 105 -3.32 20.55 -8.34
CA LEU A 105 -3.11 21.73 -7.50
C LEU A 105 -2.13 22.70 -8.18
N ARG A 106 -1.00 22.20 -8.68
CA ARG A 106 0.01 23.02 -9.38
C ARG A 106 -0.49 23.65 -10.68
N LYS A 107 -1.50 23.09 -11.35
CA LYS A 107 -2.07 23.69 -12.59
C LYS A 107 -3.08 24.80 -12.30
N LYS A 108 -3.55 24.92 -11.05
CA LYS A 108 -4.48 25.95 -10.61
C LYS A 108 -3.77 27.19 -10.04
N GLU A 109 -2.48 27.07 -9.73
CA GLU A 109 -1.56 28.19 -9.51
C GLU A 109 -1.00 28.69 -10.84
#